data_AF-I0TCC7-F1
#
_entry.id   AF-I0TCC7-F1
#
_cell.length_a   1.000
_cell.length_b   1.000
_cell.length_c   1.000
_cell.angle_alpha   90.00
_cell.angle_beta   90.00
_cell.angle_gamma   90.00
#
_symmetry.space_group_name_H-M   'P 1'
#
loop_
_entity.id
_entity.type
_entity.pdbx_description
1 polymer ?
#
loop_
_entity_poly.entity_id
_entity_poly.type
_entity_poly.pdbx_seq_one_letter_code
_entity_poly.pdbx_strand_id
1 'polypeptide(L)'
;MGFTLKNFHITQEHSAMKVGTDGILLGAWAQGGARILDIGTGTGLLALMMAQRFPNAYIDAIEIDAKALEDATTNTLLSPFNNRISLIHTSLQEYHPDTFQTDFDNIYDAIVSNPPYFIKSLKSPLQERTIARHTDSLTPHDLLHHASRLLKDGGLLSIIIPSDNKIIIESEAVFCGLSTTKVVNIKTKESKSPKRCLLEFKKTLTTPKEETNVTLMQDNGERSEWYHHLTKDFYIK
;
A
#
# COMPACT_ATOMS: atom_id res chain seq x y z
N MET A 1 2.56 15.73 -15.45
CA MET A 1 3.66 16.27 -14.61
C MET A 1 4.10 15.17 -13.65
N GLY A 2 5.32 14.65 -13.83
CA GLY A 2 5.88 13.56 -13.04
C GLY A 2 6.88 14.01 -11.98
N PHE A 3 7.49 13.05 -11.29
CA PHE A 3 8.63 13.28 -10.38
C PHE A 3 9.62 12.11 -10.50
N THR A 4 10.89 12.37 -10.14
CA THR A 4 11.98 11.41 -10.28
C THR A 4 12.48 10.95 -8.91
N LEU A 5 12.59 9.64 -8.74
CA LEU A 5 13.33 9.00 -7.66
C LEU A 5 14.68 8.50 -8.23
N LYS A 6 15.64 8.16 -7.37
CA LYS A 6 17.02 7.86 -7.80
C LYS A 6 17.13 6.90 -8.99
N ASN A 7 16.30 5.85 -9.04
CA ASN A 7 16.41 4.79 -10.03
C ASN A 7 15.26 4.74 -11.05
N PHE A 8 14.23 5.58 -10.90
CA PHE A 8 13.07 5.56 -11.80
C PHE A 8 12.29 6.87 -11.76
N HIS A 9 11.55 7.13 -12.84
CA HIS A 9 10.67 8.27 -12.97
C HIS A 9 9.20 7.82 -12.88
N ILE A 10 8.35 8.67 -12.31
CA ILE A 10 6.90 8.44 -12.24
C ILE A 10 6.17 9.51 -13.04
N THR A 11 5.56 9.10 -14.14
CA THR A 11 4.49 9.82 -14.83
C THR A 11 3.15 9.52 -14.17
N GLN A 12 2.25 10.49 -14.19
CA GLN A 12 0.94 10.43 -13.53
C GLN A 12 -0.06 11.29 -14.32
N GLU A 13 -0.17 11.02 -15.62
CA GLU A 13 -0.99 11.81 -16.53
C GLU A 13 -2.47 11.44 -16.43
N HIS A 14 -2.75 10.18 -16.14
CA HIS A 14 -4.07 9.59 -16.21
C HIS A 14 -4.60 9.14 -14.84
N SER A 15 -3.71 8.85 -13.88
CA SER A 15 -4.10 8.48 -12.51
C SER A 15 -4.91 9.59 -11.83
N ALA A 16 -6.09 9.23 -11.33
CA ALA A 16 -6.97 10.15 -10.57
C ALA A 16 -6.31 10.61 -9.25
N MET A 17 -5.48 9.77 -8.64
CA MET A 17 -4.73 10.10 -7.42
C MET A 17 -3.27 10.37 -7.76
N LYS A 18 -2.84 11.61 -7.50
CA LYS A 18 -1.42 11.98 -7.59
C LYS A 18 -0.63 11.31 -6.47
N VAL A 19 0.63 10.99 -6.76
CA VAL A 19 1.53 10.46 -5.74
C VAL A 19 1.70 11.48 -4.61
N GLY A 20 1.35 11.03 -3.41
CA GLY A 20 1.55 11.76 -2.17
C GLY A 20 2.74 11.24 -1.36
N THR A 21 2.98 11.89 -0.23
CA THR A 21 3.97 11.44 0.77
C THR A 21 3.66 10.03 1.27
N ASP A 22 2.39 9.64 1.33
CA ASP A 22 1.95 8.34 1.85
C ASP A 22 2.53 7.15 1.07
N GLY A 23 2.51 7.21 -0.26
CA GLY A 23 3.09 6.15 -1.11
C GLY A 23 4.60 6.00 -0.90
N ILE A 24 5.32 7.11 -0.76
CA ILE A 24 6.76 7.10 -0.50
C ILE A 24 7.05 6.55 0.90
N LEU A 25 6.27 6.96 1.91
CA LEU A 25 6.43 6.44 3.27
C LEU A 25 6.19 4.94 3.32
N LEU A 26 5.09 4.46 2.71
CA LEU A 26 4.76 3.05 2.70
C LEU A 26 5.79 2.24 1.93
N GLY A 27 6.14 2.65 0.70
CA GLY A 27 7.11 1.94 -0.13
C GLY A 27 8.51 1.90 0.48
N ALA A 28 8.88 2.88 1.31
CA ALA A 28 10.14 2.90 2.03
C ALA A 28 10.12 2.11 3.36
N TRP A 29 8.95 1.93 3.95
CA TRP A 29 8.78 1.31 5.26
C TRP A 29 8.42 -0.18 5.20
N ALA A 30 7.56 -0.58 4.26
CA ALA A 30 6.99 -1.91 4.17
C ALA A 30 8.05 -3.02 4.15
N GLN A 31 7.73 -4.18 4.73
CA GLN A 31 8.56 -5.38 4.54
C GLN A 31 8.28 -6.04 3.19
N GLY A 32 9.21 -6.86 2.73
CA GLY A 32 9.13 -7.53 1.44
C GLY A 32 9.39 -9.03 1.56
N GLY A 33 9.76 -9.64 0.45
CA GLY A 33 10.06 -11.06 0.34
C GLY A 33 10.38 -11.42 -1.11
N ALA A 34 10.25 -12.70 -1.47
CA ALA A 34 10.51 -13.15 -2.84
C ALA A 34 9.33 -12.90 -3.78
N ARG A 35 8.10 -12.99 -3.28
CA ARG A 35 6.87 -12.65 -4.01
C ARG A 35 6.10 -11.57 -3.27
N ILE A 36 5.82 -10.47 -3.97
CA ILE A 36 5.15 -9.29 -3.41
C ILE A 36 3.92 -8.96 -4.27
N LEU A 37 2.81 -8.65 -3.62
CA LEU A 37 1.62 -8.11 -4.29
C LEU A 37 1.44 -6.62 -3.96
N ASP A 38 1.27 -5.79 -4.98
CA ASP A 38 0.85 -4.39 -4.85
C ASP A 38 -0.64 -4.25 -5.24
N ILE A 39 -1.49 -3.96 -4.25
CA ILE A 39 -2.94 -3.85 -4.43
C ILE A 39 -3.33 -2.39 -4.66
N GLY A 40 -3.91 -2.10 -5.83
CA GLY A 40 -4.25 -0.75 -6.25
C GLY A 40 -2.98 0.01 -6.63
N THR A 41 -2.20 -0.56 -7.55
CA THR A 41 -0.85 -0.08 -7.86
C THR A 41 -0.83 1.35 -8.40
N GLY A 42 -1.95 1.85 -8.93
CA GLY A 42 -2.09 3.21 -9.44
C GLY A 42 -1.07 3.50 -10.52
N THR A 43 -0.07 4.33 -10.21
CA THR A 43 1.03 4.70 -11.13
C THR A 43 2.20 3.71 -11.15
N GLY A 44 2.11 2.58 -10.43
CA GLY A 44 3.21 1.63 -10.29
C GLY A 44 4.25 2.02 -9.23
N LEU A 45 4.03 3.11 -8.48
CA LEU A 45 5.02 3.63 -7.52
C LEU A 45 5.45 2.58 -6.49
N LEU A 46 4.49 1.94 -5.80
CA LEU A 46 4.83 0.98 -4.75
C LEU A 46 5.50 -0.24 -5.38
N ALA A 47 4.98 -0.81 -6.46
CA ALA A 47 5.63 -1.88 -7.19
C ALA A 47 7.10 -1.57 -7.53
N LEU A 48 7.39 -0.39 -8.07
CA LEU A 48 8.75 0.07 -8.38
C LEU A 48 9.63 0.25 -7.13
N MET A 49 9.07 0.82 -6.06
CA MET A 49 9.79 0.98 -4.78
C MET A 49 10.13 -0.37 -4.15
N MET A 50 9.20 -1.32 -4.17
CA MET A 50 9.41 -2.68 -3.69
C MET A 50 10.45 -3.40 -4.55
N ALA A 51 10.38 -3.26 -5.87
CA ALA A 51 11.39 -3.82 -6.78
C ALA A 51 12.78 -3.25 -6.53
N GLN A 52 12.90 -1.95 -6.22
CA GLN A 52 14.17 -1.33 -5.85
C GLN A 52 14.74 -1.88 -4.53
N ARG A 53 13.90 -2.01 -3.50
CA ARG A 53 14.34 -2.43 -2.15
C ARG A 53 14.61 -3.92 -2.04
N PHE A 54 13.93 -4.73 -2.85
CA PHE A 54 14.03 -6.18 -2.84
C PHE A 54 14.48 -6.66 -4.23
N PRO A 55 15.81 -6.71 -4.51
CA PRO A 55 16.35 -6.98 -5.84
C PRO A 55 15.95 -8.34 -6.43
N ASN A 56 15.67 -9.32 -5.57
CA ASN A 56 15.28 -10.68 -5.95
C ASN A 56 13.76 -10.90 -5.93
N ALA A 57 12.97 -9.86 -5.62
CA ALA A 57 11.52 -9.98 -5.58
C ALA A 57 10.92 -9.98 -6.98
N TYR A 58 9.89 -10.80 -7.16
CA TYR A 58 8.89 -10.69 -8.22
C TYR A 58 7.65 -10.00 -7.65
N ILE A 59 7.14 -9.03 -8.39
CA ILE A 59 6.04 -8.17 -7.96
C ILE A 59 4.89 -8.39 -8.93
N ASP A 60 3.75 -8.83 -8.39
CA ASP A 60 2.48 -8.73 -9.07
C ASP A 60 1.81 -7.43 -8.62
N ALA A 61 1.29 -6.64 -9.56
CA ALA A 61 0.74 -5.32 -9.29
C ALA A 61 -0.62 -5.21 -9.97
N ILE A 62 -1.68 -5.17 -9.15
CA ILE A 62 -3.06 -5.16 -9.62
C ILE A 62 -3.64 -3.75 -9.57
N GLU A 63 -4.39 -3.38 -10.59
CA GLU A 63 -5.12 -2.12 -10.67
C GLU A 63 -6.43 -2.35 -11.41
N ILE A 64 -7.50 -1.68 -10.98
CA ILE A 64 -8.84 -1.77 -11.59
C ILE A 64 -9.08 -0.63 -12.59
N ASP A 65 -8.42 0.52 -12.38
CA ASP A 65 -8.48 1.66 -13.29
C ASP A 65 -7.50 1.48 -14.46
N ALA A 66 -8.06 1.15 -15.63
CA ALA A 66 -7.28 0.98 -16.86
C ALA A 66 -6.38 2.18 -17.18
N LYS A 67 -6.83 3.41 -16.87
CA LYS A 67 -6.05 4.62 -17.12
C LYS A 67 -4.85 4.75 -16.19
N ALA A 68 -5.03 4.42 -14.91
CA ALA A 68 -3.90 4.37 -13.98
C ALA A 68 -2.91 3.27 -14.39
N LEU A 69 -3.42 2.12 -14.86
CA LEU A 69 -2.60 1.03 -15.37
C LEU A 69 -1.76 1.43 -16.61
N GLU A 70 -2.23 2.33 -17.46
CA GLU A 70 -1.44 2.90 -18.56
C GLU A 70 -0.21 3.69 -18.05
N ASP A 71 -0.40 4.51 -17.01
CA ASP A 71 0.70 5.21 -16.34
C ASP A 71 1.66 4.20 -15.68
N ALA A 72 1.15 3.19 -14.97
CA ALA A 72 1.97 2.13 -14.36
C ALA A 72 2.78 1.35 -15.40
N THR A 73 2.17 1.05 -16.55
CA THR A 73 2.82 0.34 -17.66
C THR A 73 3.98 1.16 -18.19
N THR A 74 3.74 2.45 -18.46
CA THR A 74 4.77 3.38 -18.93
C THR A 74 5.93 3.48 -17.93
N ASN A 75 5.62 3.72 -16.65
CA ASN A 75 6.61 3.84 -15.59
C ASN A 75 7.43 2.56 -15.40
N THR A 76 6.76 1.41 -15.44
CA THR A 76 7.40 0.10 -15.29
C THR A 76 8.34 -0.17 -16.44
N LEU A 77 7.89 0.01 -17.69
CA LEU A 77 8.70 -0.24 -18.89
C LEU A 77 9.96 0.65 -18.93
N LEU A 78 9.85 1.91 -18.52
CA LEU A 78 10.97 2.85 -18.46
C LEU A 78 11.90 2.64 -17.27
N SER A 79 11.53 1.80 -16.31
CA SER A 79 12.34 1.49 -15.14
C SER A 79 13.35 0.36 -15.41
N PRO A 80 14.45 0.27 -14.65
CA PRO A 80 15.36 -0.87 -14.68
C PRO A 80 14.76 -2.16 -14.08
N PHE A 81 13.50 -2.14 -13.64
CA PHE A 81 12.85 -3.25 -12.91
C PHE A 81 11.75 -3.95 -13.72
N ASN A 82 11.57 -3.58 -14.99
CA ASN A 82 10.47 -4.04 -15.85
C ASN A 82 10.31 -5.57 -15.89
N ASN A 83 11.40 -6.32 -15.85
CA ASN A 83 11.40 -7.78 -15.95
C ASN A 83 10.92 -8.50 -14.67
N ARG A 84 10.65 -7.77 -13.60
CA ARG A 84 10.23 -8.32 -12.30
C ARG A 84 8.87 -7.83 -11.85
N ILE A 85 8.22 -6.97 -12.62
CA ILE A 85 6.91 -6.40 -12.28
C ILE A 85 5.89 -6.86 -13.33
N SER A 86 4.89 -7.62 -12.88
CA SER A 86 3.73 -8.01 -13.67
C SER A 86 2.57 -7.07 -13.35
N LEU A 87 2.06 -6.38 -14.37
CA LEU A 87 0.93 -5.46 -14.25
C LEU A 87 -0.35 -6.14 -14.73
N ILE A 88 -1.39 -6.13 -13.89
CA ILE A 88 -2.59 -6.93 -14.12
C ILE A 88 -3.83 -6.05 -13.92
N HIS A 89 -4.65 -5.95 -14.97
CA HIS A 89 -5.92 -5.23 -14.92
C HIS A 89 -7.00 -6.11 -14.27
N THR A 90 -7.22 -5.94 -12.96
CA THR A 90 -8.17 -6.77 -12.20
C THR A 90 -8.57 -6.10 -10.90
N SER A 91 -9.76 -6.43 -10.40
CA SER A 91 -10.13 -6.20 -9.01
C SER A 91 -9.39 -7.19 -8.08
N LEU A 92 -9.23 -6.84 -6.80
CA LEU A 92 -8.67 -7.77 -5.80
C LEU A 92 -9.58 -8.99 -5.60
N GLN A 93 -10.89 -8.78 -5.70
CA GLN A 93 -11.92 -9.80 -5.50
C GLN A 93 -11.84 -10.91 -6.57
N GLU A 94 -11.53 -10.53 -7.80
CA GLU A 94 -11.40 -11.45 -8.95
C GLU A 94 -9.96 -11.91 -9.17
N TYR A 95 -9.00 -11.42 -8.37
CA TYR A 95 -7.60 -11.72 -8.60
C TYR A 95 -7.21 -13.13 -8.17
N HIS A 96 -6.62 -13.85 -9.13
CA HIS A 96 -5.98 -15.15 -8.94
C HIS A 96 -4.54 -15.07 -9.47
N PRO A 97 -3.52 -15.36 -8.63
CA PRO A 97 -2.13 -15.36 -9.07
C PRO A 97 -1.89 -16.38 -10.19
N ASP A 98 -1.20 -15.97 -11.24
CA ASP A 98 -0.78 -16.87 -12.32
C ASP A 98 0.34 -17.79 -11.82
N THR A 99 -0.04 -18.96 -11.35
CA THR A 99 0.89 -19.98 -10.86
C THR A 99 0.50 -21.35 -11.41
N PHE A 100 1.49 -22.23 -11.59
CA PHE A 100 1.26 -23.63 -11.97
C PHE A 100 0.59 -24.47 -10.87
N GLN A 101 0.26 -23.87 -9.72
CA GLN A 101 -0.38 -24.55 -8.62
C GLN A 101 -1.90 -24.52 -8.80
N THR A 102 -2.56 -25.59 -8.36
CA THR A 102 -4.03 -25.67 -8.34
C THR A 102 -4.65 -24.90 -7.18
N ASP A 103 -3.84 -24.47 -6.22
CA ASP A 103 -4.24 -23.63 -5.09
C ASP A 103 -3.64 -22.22 -5.27
N PHE A 104 -4.50 -21.22 -5.30
CA PHE A 104 -4.17 -19.81 -5.54
C PHE A 104 -3.97 -19.03 -4.23
N ASP A 105 -4.03 -19.72 -3.10
CA ASP A 105 -3.86 -19.17 -1.77
C ASP A 105 -2.42 -19.31 -1.29
N ASN A 106 -2.02 -18.53 -0.27
CA ASN A 106 -0.70 -18.65 0.35
C ASN A 106 0.49 -18.45 -0.61
N ILE A 107 0.42 -17.44 -1.49
CA ILE A 107 1.41 -17.21 -2.55
C ILE A 107 2.42 -16.13 -2.17
N TYR A 108 2.00 -15.09 -1.45
CA TYR A 108 2.82 -13.90 -1.25
C TYR A 108 3.51 -13.90 0.11
N ASP A 109 4.78 -13.50 0.10
CA ASP A 109 5.55 -13.23 1.32
C ASP A 109 5.14 -11.87 1.90
N ALA A 110 4.82 -10.91 1.02
CA ALA A 110 4.37 -9.59 1.39
C ALA A 110 3.28 -9.06 0.46
N ILE A 111 2.37 -8.27 1.03
CA ILE A 111 1.36 -7.48 0.31
C ILE A 111 1.51 -6.03 0.75
N VAL A 112 1.47 -5.11 -0.20
CA VAL A 112 1.46 -3.66 0.07
C VAL A 112 0.21 -3.04 -0.54
N SER A 113 -0.38 -2.08 0.16
CA SER A 113 -1.48 -1.29 -0.40
C SER A 113 -1.54 0.10 0.22
N ASN A 114 -1.73 1.11 -0.63
CA ASN A 114 -2.14 2.44 -0.22
C ASN A 114 -3.61 2.65 -0.63
N PRO A 115 -4.56 2.03 0.10
CA PRO A 115 -5.94 1.97 -0.36
C PRO A 115 -6.59 3.36 -0.35
N PRO A 116 -7.50 3.64 -1.30
CA PRO A 116 -8.31 4.85 -1.26
C PRO A 116 -9.12 4.84 0.03
N TYR A 117 -8.98 5.87 0.86
CA TYR A 117 -9.38 5.84 2.26
C TYR A 117 -10.86 5.46 2.44
N PHE A 118 -11.07 4.29 3.03
CA PHE A 118 -12.31 3.52 3.12
C PHE A 118 -13.53 4.19 3.79
N ILE A 119 -13.43 5.44 4.25
CA ILE A 119 -14.52 6.08 4.99
C ILE A 119 -14.73 7.50 4.46
N LYS A 120 -15.78 7.65 3.64
CA LYS A 120 -16.39 8.94 3.37
C LYS A 120 -17.04 9.40 4.69
N SER A 121 -16.45 10.40 5.33
CA SER A 121 -17.08 11.13 6.43
C SER A 121 -18.52 11.50 6.07
N LEU A 122 -19.50 10.95 6.81
CA LEU A 122 -20.84 11.50 7.02
C LEU A 122 -21.45 12.24 5.81
N LYS A 123 -21.97 11.52 4.81
CA LYS A 123 -22.90 12.09 3.83
C LYS A 123 -24.17 11.25 3.72
N SER A 124 -25.28 11.84 4.16
CA SER A 124 -26.71 11.50 4.01
C SER A 124 -27.07 10.06 3.55
N PRO A 125 -27.89 9.31 4.32
CA PRO A 125 -28.39 7.97 3.98
C PRO A 125 -29.11 7.86 2.62
N LEU A 126 -29.57 8.97 2.06
CA LEU A 126 -30.28 9.00 0.78
C LEU A 126 -29.34 8.91 -0.44
N GLN A 127 -28.05 9.19 -0.29
CA GLN A 127 -27.06 9.02 -1.36
C GLN A 127 -26.39 7.63 -1.36
N GLU A 128 -26.45 6.92 -0.23
CA GLU A 128 -25.92 5.55 -0.10
C GLU A 128 -26.62 4.56 -1.02
N ARG A 129 -27.94 4.67 -1.20
CA ARG A 129 -28.70 3.68 -1.99
C ARG A 129 -28.43 3.71 -3.49
N THR A 130 -27.94 4.83 -4.03
CA THR A 130 -27.79 4.99 -5.49
C THR A 130 -26.35 4.78 -5.97
N ILE A 131 -25.34 5.04 -5.12
CA ILE A 131 -23.92 4.91 -5.49
C ILE A 131 -23.35 3.55 -5.09
N ALA A 132 -23.73 3.02 -3.91
CA ALA A 132 -23.22 1.72 -3.44
C ALA A 132 -23.72 0.51 -4.26
N ARG A 133 -24.73 0.71 -5.12
CA ARG A 133 -25.28 -0.36 -5.98
C ARG A 133 -24.52 -0.53 -7.29
N HIS A 134 -23.55 0.35 -7.62
CA HIS A 134 -22.84 0.32 -8.90
C HIS A 134 -21.36 0.75 -8.86
N THR A 135 -20.72 0.84 -7.69
CA THR A 135 -19.28 1.10 -7.60
C THR A 135 -18.58 0.03 -6.77
N ASP A 136 -17.68 -0.72 -7.42
CA ASP A 136 -16.74 -1.70 -6.87
C ASP A 136 -15.74 -1.07 -5.89
N SER A 137 -16.21 -0.49 -4.79
CA SER A 137 -15.33 0.07 -3.77
C SER A 137 -14.74 -1.06 -2.94
N LEU A 138 -13.43 -1.27 -3.03
CA LEU A 138 -12.68 -2.09 -2.08
C LEU A 138 -13.06 -1.66 -0.66
N THR A 139 -13.57 -2.58 0.17
CA THR A 139 -13.87 -2.31 1.59
C THR A 139 -12.70 -2.74 2.48
N PRO A 140 -12.65 -2.29 3.77
CA PRO A 140 -11.71 -2.83 4.75
C PRO A 140 -11.73 -4.35 4.84
N HIS A 141 -12.95 -4.91 4.87
CA HIS A 141 -13.18 -6.36 4.92
C HIS A 141 -12.60 -7.04 3.68
N ASP A 142 -12.93 -6.57 2.48
CA ASP A 142 -12.42 -7.17 1.24
C ASP A 142 -10.89 -7.15 1.21
N LEU A 143 -10.28 -6.00 1.52
CA LEU A 143 -8.82 -5.89 1.55
C LEU A 143 -8.19 -6.92 2.50
N LEU A 144 -8.68 -6.99 3.73
CA LEU A 144 -8.08 -7.84 4.78
C LEU A 144 -8.37 -9.33 4.56
N HIS A 145 -9.59 -9.66 4.13
CA HIS A 145 -9.99 -11.03 3.80
C HIS A 145 -9.17 -11.58 2.64
N HIS A 146 -9.11 -10.86 1.51
CA HIS A 146 -8.34 -11.31 0.35
C HIS A 146 -6.82 -11.26 0.60
N ALA A 147 -6.31 -10.28 1.34
CA ALA A 147 -4.90 -10.27 1.73
C ALA A 147 -4.55 -11.48 2.61
N SER A 148 -5.39 -11.82 3.60
CA SER A 148 -5.19 -13.00 4.44
C SER A 148 -5.19 -14.28 3.60
N ARG A 149 -6.13 -14.43 2.66
CA ARG A 149 -6.16 -15.56 1.72
C ARG A 149 -4.85 -15.70 0.91
N LEU A 150 -4.38 -14.59 0.34
CA LEU A 150 -3.24 -14.56 -0.59
C LEU A 150 -1.88 -14.63 0.10
N LEU A 151 -1.76 -14.19 1.35
CA LEU A 151 -0.53 -14.27 2.14
C LEU A 151 -0.18 -15.70 2.51
N LYS A 152 1.11 -16.04 2.42
CA LYS A 152 1.67 -17.22 3.10
C LYS A 152 1.50 -17.13 4.60
N ASP A 153 1.58 -18.27 5.28
CA ASP A 153 1.74 -18.31 6.72
C ASP A 153 2.95 -17.47 7.15
N GLY A 154 2.70 -16.52 8.06
CA GLY A 154 3.70 -15.58 8.52
C GLY A 154 4.04 -14.44 7.55
N GLY A 155 3.40 -14.38 6.38
CA GLY A 155 3.51 -13.27 5.45
C GLY A 155 2.91 -11.97 5.99
N LEU A 156 3.31 -10.85 5.39
CA LEU A 156 3.03 -9.50 5.92
C LEU A 156 2.19 -8.65 4.97
N LEU A 157 1.12 -8.03 5.48
CA LEU A 157 0.39 -6.95 4.82
C LEU A 157 0.86 -5.61 5.39
N SER A 158 1.33 -4.69 4.55
CA SER A 158 1.68 -3.32 4.93
C SER A 158 0.75 -2.32 4.25
N ILE A 159 0.13 -1.43 5.03
CA ILE A 159 -0.75 -0.38 4.52
C ILE A 159 -0.50 0.98 5.17
N ILE A 160 -0.95 2.05 4.51
CA ILE A 160 -1.04 3.39 5.08
C ILE A 160 -2.48 3.91 4.99
N ILE A 161 -3.00 4.43 6.11
CA ILE A 161 -4.40 4.88 6.21
C ILE A 161 -4.50 6.16 7.07
N PRO A 162 -5.64 6.87 7.07
CA PRO A 162 -5.91 7.92 8.03
C PRO A 162 -6.04 7.33 9.43
N SER A 163 -5.50 8.04 10.43
CA SER A 163 -5.49 7.55 11.82
C SER A 163 -6.90 7.23 12.36
N ASP A 164 -7.93 7.93 11.88
CA ASP A 164 -9.33 7.71 12.28
C ASP A 164 -9.86 6.32 11.86
N ASN A 165 -9.26 5.69 10.85
CA ASN A 165 -9.67 4.37 10.36
C ASN A 165 -8.93 3.23 11.08
N LYS A 166 -7.93 3.53 11.92
CA LYS A 166 -7.06 2.54 12.56
C LYS A 166 -7.85 1.46 13.31
N ILE A 167 -8.79 1.87 14.15
CA ILE A 167 -9.55 0.95 15.01
C ILE A 167 -10.38 -0.02 14.18
N ILE A 168 -11.03 0.46 13.13
CA ILE A 168 -11.89 -0.36 12.25
C ILE A 168 -11.03 -1.40 11.51
N ILE A 169 -9.90 -0.96 10.94
CA ILE A 169 -8.98 -1.84 10.21
C ILE A 169 -8.33 -2.87 11.14
N GLU A 170 -7.86 -2.48 12.33
CA GLU A 170 -7.28 -3.42 13.30
C GLU A 170 -8.31 -4.45 13.76
N SER A 171 -9.56 -4.03 13.97
CA SER A 171 -10.64 -4.95 14.36
C SER A 171 -10.94 -5.95 13.26
N GLU A 172 -11.05 -5.48 12.02
CA GLU A 172 -11.31 -6.31 10.85
C GLU A 172 -10.16 -7.28 10.57
N ALA A 173 -8.92 -6.85 10.80
CA ALA A 173 -7.74 -7.70 10.62
C ALA A 173 -7.81 -8.93 11.52
N VAL A 174 -8.24 -8.76 12.78
CA VAL A 174 -8.44 -9.86 13.73
C VAL A 174 -9.48 -10.85 13.21
N PHE A 175 -10.62 -10.38 12.68
CA PHE A 175 -11.65 -11.25 12.11
C PHE A 175 -11.15 -12.02 10.87
N CYS A 176 -10.21 -11.45 10.12
CA CYS A 176 -9.57 -12.08 8.97
C CYS A 176 -8.36 -12.97 9.32
N GLY A 177 -8.06 -13.21 10.60
CA GLY A 177 -6.93 -14.04 11.04
C GLY A 177 -5.56 -13.37 10.92
N LEU A 178 -5.54 -12.04 10.83
CA LEU A 178 -4.32 -11.23 10.79
C LEU A 178 -4.07 -10.58 12.16
N SER A 179 -2.81 -10.50 12.57
CA SER A 179 -2.41 -9.77 13.78
C SER A 179 -1.61 -8.52 13.45
N THR A 180 -1.99 -7.38 14.02
CA THR A 180 -1.18 -6.16 13.92
C THR A 180 0.14 -6.37 14.64
N THR A 181 1.26 -6.28 13.92
CA THR A 181 2.61 -6.42 14.47
C THR A 181 3.30 -5.08 14.68
N LYS A 182 3.06 -4.11 13.79
CA LYS A 182 3.69 -2.79 13.85
C LYS A 182 2.72 -1.67 13.49
N VAL A 183 2.78 -0.59 14.27
CA VAL A 183 2.04 0.65 14.06
C VAL A 183 3.01 1.82 14.12
N VAL A 184 3.01 2.66 13.08
CA VAL A 184 3.72 3.95 13.10
C VAL A 184 2.71 5.07 12.90
N ASN A 185 2.42 5.80 13.98
CA ASN A 185 1.53 6.97 13.94
C ASN A 185 2.31 8.19 13.44
N ILE A 186 1.85 8.80 12.36
CA ILE A 186 2.55 9.88 11.65
C ILE A 186 1.87 11.22 11.94
N LYS A 187 2.62 12.09 12.59
CA LYS A 187 2.27 13.49 12.91
C LYS A 187 2.95 14.42 11.90
N THR A 188 2.31 15.52 11.53
CA THR A 188 2.97 16.53 10.69
C THR A 188 4.11 17.22 11.45
N LYS A 189 3.86 17.62 12.70
CA LYS A 189 4.79 18.22 13.67
C LYS A 189 4.45 17.69 15.05
N GLU A 190 5.33 17.89 16.03
CA GLU A 190 5.15 17.35 17.39
C GLU A 190 3.86 17.84 18.06
N SER A 191 3.47 19.09 17.81
CA SER A 191 2.25 19.70 18.36
C SER A 191 0.93 19.23 17.72
N LYS A 192 0.97 18.41 16.65
CA LYS A 192 -0.24 17.99 15.91
C LYS A 192 -0.62 16.56 16.25
N SER A 193 -1.91 16.23 16.19
CA SER A 193 -2.35 14.84 16.27
C SER A 193 -1.87 14.02 15.06
N PRO A 194 -1.67 12.70 15.20
CA PRO A 194 -1.45 11.83 14.06
C PRO A 194 -2.60 11.93 13.05
N LYS A 195 -2.25 12.02 11.76
CA LYS A 195 -3.23 12.05 10.66
C LYS A 195 -3.15 10.82 9.77
N ARG A 196 -2.05 10.09 9.85
CA ARG A 196 -1.81 8.85 9.13
C ARG A 196 -1.22 7.82 10.08
N CYS A 197 -1.45 6.55 9.79
CA CYS A 197 -0.69 5.47 10.38
C CYS A 197 -0.25 4.49 9.30
N LEU A 198 0.99 4.02 9.42
CA LEU A 198 1.47 2.81 8.76
C LEU A 198 1.12 1.63 9.66
N LEU A 199 0.53 0.58 9.08
CA LEU A 199 0.12 -0.62 9.78
C LEU A 199 0.72 -1.84 9.09
N GLU A 200 1.30 -2.73 9.88
CA GLU A 200 1.79 -4.03 9.46
C GLU A 200 0.94 -5.10 10.14
N PHE A 201 0.43 -6.02 9.33
CA PHE A 201 -0.30 -7.18 9.79
C PHE A 201 0.41 -8.45 9.35
N LYS A 202 0.45 -9.45 10.23
CA LYS A 202 1.02 -10.76 9.94
C LYS A 202 -0.07 -11.82 9.88
N LYS A 203 0.00 -12.73 8.91
CA LYS A 203 -0.84 -13.93 8.84
C LYS A 203 -0.38 -15.00 9.82
N THR A 204 -0.42 -14.66 11.10
CA THR A 204 -0.19 -15.53 12.25
C THR A 204 -0.66 -14.78 13.48
N LEU A 205 -1.23 -15.47 14.46
CA LEU A 205 -1.52 -14.87 15.76
C LEU A 205 -0.21 -14.50 16.48
N THR A 206 0.02 -13.21 16.71
CA THR A 206 1.24 -12.72 17.37
C THR A 206 0.96 -11.61 18.37
N THR A 207 1.70 -11.63 19.48
CA THR A 207 1.73 -10.58 20.51
C THR A 207 3.13 -10.48 21.10
N PRO A 208 3.61 -9.29 21.54
CA PRO A 208 2.94 -7.98 21.49
C PRO A 208 3.13 -7.24 20.14
N LYS A 209 2.34 -6.17 19.92
CA LYS A 209 2.53 -5.23 18.80
C LYS A 209 3.50 -4.10 19.17
N GLU A 210 4.32 -3.64 18.23
CA GLU A 210 5.15 -2.44 18.37
C GLU A 210 4.36 -1.22 17.89
N GLU A 211 4.25 -0.19 18.73
CA GLU A 211 3.57 1.06 18.36
C GLU A 211 4.47 2.28 18.64
N THR A 212 4.65 3.13 17.63
CA THR A 212 5.52 4.31 17.68
C THR A 212 4.81 5.56 17.17
N ASN A 213 5.30 6.73 17.58
CA ASN A 213 4.88 8.03 17.05
C ASN A 213 6.08 8.70 16.39
N VAL A 214 5.88 9.25 15.19
CA VAL A 214 6.92 9.94 14.42
C VAL A 214 6.37 11.25 13.86
N THR A 215 7.27 12.19 13.60
CA THR A 215 6.95 13.48 12.98
C THR A 215 7.54 13.55 11.57
N LEU A 216 6.85 14.21 10.65
CA LEU A 216 7.36 14.44 9.28
C LEU A 216 8.25 15.68 9.18
N MET A 217 8.03 16.66 10.06
CA MET A 217 8.73 17.93 10.07
C MET A 217 9.17 18.30 11.48
N GLN A 218 10.33 18.94 11.55
CA GLN A 218 10.82 19.61 12.74
C GLN A 218 10.11 20.97 12.90
N ASP A 219 10.26 21.60 14.07
CA ASP A 219 9.61 22.88 14.35
C ASP A 219 10.12 24.01 13.44
N ASN A 220 11.40 23.95 13.06
CA ASN A 220 12.05 24.87 12.11
C ASN A 220 11.51 24.76 10.67
N GLY A 221 10.64 23.78 10.37
CA GLY A 221 10.04 23.59 9.05
C GLY A 221 10.81 22.63 8.13
N GLU A 222 11.95 22.11 8.56
CA GLU A 222 12.70 21.08 7.82
C GLU A 222 12.08 19.70 8.00
N ARG A 223 12.42 18.77 7.10
CA ARG A 223 12.02 17.36 7.25
C ARG A 223 12.71 16.77 8.48
N SER A 224 12.02 15.84 9.15
CA SER A 224 12.58 15.16 10.32
C SER A 224 13.71 14.20 9.93
N GLU A 225 14.60 13.90 10.89
CA GLU A 225 15.63 12.87 10.71
C GLU A 225 15.01 11.51 10.38
N TRP A 226 13.87 11.18 11.01
CA TRP A 226 13.12 9.96 10.70
C TRP A 226 12.70 9.90 9.23
N TYR A 227 12.13 10.99 8.71
CA TYR A 227 11.71 11.08 7.31
C TYR A 227 12.91 10.92 6.36
N HIS A 228 13.99 11.63 6.65
CA HIS A 228 15.22 11.54 5.86
C HIS A 228 15.81 10.14 5.88
N HIS A 229 15.94 9.52 7.06
CA HIS A 229 16.49 8.18 7.20
C HIS A 229 15.66 7.15 6.43
N LEU A 230 14.33 7.23 6.54
CA LEU A 230 13.42 6.31 5.86
C LEU A 230 13.50 6.44 4.34
N THR A 231 13.56 7.67 3.82
CA THR A 231 13.40 7.93 2.38
C THR A 231 14.71 8.18 1.62
N LYS A 232 15.86 8.15 2.31
CA LYS A 232 17.19 8.47 1.74
C LYS A 232 17.57 7.66 0.51
N ASP A 233 17.05 6.44 0.37
CA ASP A 233 17.39 5.54 -0.75
C ASP A 233 16.58 5.84 -2.01
N PHE A 234 15.58 6.72 -1.92
CA PHE A 234 14.69 7.07 -3.02
C PHE A 234 14.87 8.49 -3.53
N TYR A 235 15.11 9.47 -2.65
CA TYR A 235 15.27 10.85 -3.08
C TYR A 235 16.64 11.13 -3.68
N ILE A 236 16.66 11.87 -4.79
CA ILE A 236 17.88 12.44 -5.36
C ILE A 236 18.46 13.43 -4.34
N LYS A 237 19.78 13.41 -4.16
CA LYS A 237 20.47 14.37 -3.28
C LYS A 237 20.50 15.76 -3.89
#